data_AF-E0VPE3-F1
#
_entry.id   AF-E0VPE3-F1
#
_cell.length_a   1.000
_cell.length_b   1.000
_cell.length_c   1.000
_cell.angle_alpha   90.00
_cell.angle_beta   90.00
_cell.angle_gamma   90.00
#
_symmetry.space_group_name_H-M   'P 1'
#
loop_
_entity.id
_entity.type
_entity.pdbx_description
1 polymer ?
#
loop_
_entity_poly.entity_id
_entity_poly.type
_entity_poly.pdbx_seq_one_letter_code
_entity_poly.pdbx_strand_id
1 'polypeptide(L)'
;MTTVEVPLKRVKRKIKKCQNPLFEKWLKEWKDEAKKSGSEMHYTFNRALTSLKKFPFKLNSGKECIILENFGSKICQMLDKKLEEFNAANSKVKECFDKVEENSNKVAFEPVSIDLVKSKKSNYVPAYRSGGYAILLNIDSNQEDETIFMLPNSFQIILLVDNQERDNKFQKSDQMTMRQLKCRHVNFEIRHLKVGDFIWIAKNNEGQELVLPYIVERKRMDDLAQSIKDGRFHEQKFRLKQSKLDNLIYLVEKYGTENQRLGLPMPTLLQAISNTQIVGGFTVKITESHNHSMRYLDCMTIQLNKIFKV
;
A
#
# COMPACT_ATOMS: atom_id res chain seq x y z
N MET A 1 42.89 6.16 -12.05
CA MET A 1 41.70 5.28 -12.09
C MET A 1 40.49 6.18 -12.21
N THR A 2 39.96 6.33 -13.42
CA THR A 2 38.82 7.18 -13.73
C THR A 2 37.55 6.46 -13.28
N THR A 3 36.88 7.01 -12.27
CA THR A 3 35.59 6.52 -11.76
C THR A 3 34.51 6.83 -12.79
N VAL A 4 34.00 5.80 -13.46
CA VAL A 4 32.86 5.93 -14.36
C VAL A 4 31.61 6.13 -13.50
N GLU A 5 31.11 7.36 -13.45
CA GLU A 5 29.81 7.67 -12.84
C GLU A 5 28.71 6.95 -13.62
N VAL A 6 28.14 5.90 -13.03
CA VAL A 6 26.97 5.23 -13.58
C VAL A 6 25.74 6.08 -13.22
N PRO A 7 24.96 6.58 -14.20
CA PRO A 7 23.82 7.44 -13.92
C PRO A 7 22.75 6.68 -13.12
N LEU A 8 22.51 7.10 -11.88
CA LEU A 8 21.48 6.56 -11.00
C LEU A 8 20.10 6.90 -11.57
N LYS A 9 19.46 5.91 -12.21
CA LYS A 9 18.13 6.07 -12.79
C LYS A 9 17.08 6.16 -11.67
N ARG A 10 16.42 7.32 -11.54
CA ARG A 10 15.27 7.51 -10.65
C ARG A 10 14.20 6.46 -10.93
N VAL A 11 14.08 5.45 -10.06
CA VAL A 11 13.09 4.39 -10.21
C VAL A 11 11.75 4.85 -9.64
N LYS A 12 10.86 5.37 -10.49
CA LYS A 12 9.42 5.41 -10.18
C LYS A 12 8.84 4.03 -10.47
N ARG A 13 8.77 3.15 -9.47
CA ARG A 13 8.15 1.82 -9.59
C ARG A 13 6.63 1.97 -9.70
N LYS A 14 6.08 1.96 -10.93
CA LYS A 14 4.66 1.67 -11.13
C LYS A 14 4.41 0.18 -10.90
N ILE A 15 3.69 -0.14 -9.83
CA ILE A 15 3.30 -1.50 -9.45
C ILE A 15 2.45 -2.10 -10.58
N LYS A 16 2.94 -3.17 -11.26
CA LYS A 16 2.16 -3.94 -12.26
C LYS A 16 0.81 -4.38 -11.67
N LYS A 17 -0.24 -4.37 -12.50
CA LYS A 17 -1.65 -4.63 -12.14
C LYS A 17 -1.92 -6.01 -11.53
N CYS A 18 -1.03 -6.99 -11.74
CA CYS A 18 -1.10 -8.31 -11.12
C CYS A 18 0.26 -8.64 -10.49
N GLN A 19 0.38 -8.46 -9.18
CA GLN A 19 1.63 -8.75 -8.45
C GLN A 19 1.87 -10.25 -8.26
N ASN A 20 0.79 -11.06 -8.19
CA ASN A 20 0.83 -12.50 -7.88
C ASN A 20 0.23 -13.36 -9.01
N PRO A 21 0.89 -13.49 -10.17
CA PRO A 21 0.33 -14.18 -11.33
C PRO A 21 0.12 -15.69 -11.11
N LEU A 22 0.98 -16.34 -10.33
CA LEU A 22 0.86 -17.78 -10.02
C LEU A 22 -0.36 -18.08 -9.15
N PHE A 23 -0.53 -17.32 -8.06
CA PHE A 23 -1.67 -17.51 -7.16
C PHE A 23 -2.99 -17.14 -7.84
N GLU A 24 -2.99 -16.11 -8.70
CA GLU A 24 -4.17 -15.77 -9.51
C GLU A 24 -4.53 -16.91 -10.48
N LYS A 25 -3.53 -17.52 -11.14
CA LYS A 25 -3.73 -18.67 -12.03
C LYS A 25 -4.34 -19.85 -11.27
N TRP A 26 -3.76 -20.26 -10.15
CA TRP A 26 -4.24 -21.42 -9.38
C TRP A 26 -5.62 -21.20 -8.78
N LEU A 27 -5.90 -20.02 -8.24
CA LEU A 27 -7.25 -19.69 -7.75
C LEU A 27 -8.29 -19.69 -8.88
N LYS A 28 -7.91 -19.27 -10.09
CA LYS A 28 -8.79 -19.33 -11.26
C LYS A 28 -9.05 -20.77 -11.69
N GLU A 29 -8.02 -21.61 -11.74
CA GLU A 29 -8.11 -23.03 -12.05
C GLU A 29 -9.01 -23.77 -11.04
N TRP A 30 -8.76 -23.60 -9.74
CA TRP A 30 -9.59 -24.23 -8.69
C TRP A 30 -11.04 -23.74 -8.69
N LYS A 31 -11.27 -22.47 -9.03
CA LYS A 31 -12.62 -21.93 -9.21
C LYS A 31 -13.33 -22.59 -10.39
N ASP A 32 -12.65 -22.70 -11.53
CA ASP A 32 -13.24 -23.27 -12.75
C ASP A 32 -13.45 -24.79 -12.59
N GLU A 33 -12.56 -25.50 -11.88
CA GLU A 33 -12.69 -26.91 -11.51
C GLU A 33 -13.85 -27.14 -10.54
N ALA A 34 -13.94 -26.37 -9.46
CA ALA A 34 -15.05 -26.44 -8.52
C ALA A 34 -16.39 -26.17 -9.20
N LYS A 35 -16.44 -25.23 -10.17
CA LYS A 35 -17.65 -24.95 -10.95
C LYS A 35 -18.04 -26.12 -11.86
N LYS A 36 -17.07 -26.77 -12.51
CA LYS A 36 -17.33 -27.97 -13.33
C LYS A 36 -17.82 -29.15 -12.50
N SER A 37 -17.29 -29.31 -11.30
CA SER A 37 -17.67 -30.37 -10.36
C SER A 37 -18.94 -30.07 -9.56
N GLY A 38 -19.63 -28.94 -9.83
CA GLY A 38 -20.85 -28.54 -9.12
C GLY A 38 -20.63 -28.17 -7.64
N SER A 39 -19.40 -27.84 -7.25
CA SER A 39 -19.04 -27.50 -5.87
C SER A 39 -19.25 -26.02 -5.56
N GLU A 40 -19.88 -25.75 -4.43
CA GLU A 40 -20.06 -24.41 -3.88
C GLU A 40 -18.74 -23.71 -3.52
N MET A 41 -17.62 -24.46 -3.45
CA MET A 41 -16.29 -23.89 -3.19
C MET A 41 -15.86 -22.88 -4.25
N HIS A 42 -16.43 -22.91 -5.46
CA HIS A 42 -16.11 -21.93 -6.50
C HIS A 42 -16.41 -20.49 -6.05
N TYR A 43 -17.44 -20.27 -5.21
CA TYR A 43 -17.73 -18.94 -4.65
C TYR A 43 -16.61 -18.46 -3.73
N THR A 44 -16.05 -19.35 -2.92
CA THR A 44 -14.92 -19.06 -2.01
C THR A 44 -13.66 -18.70 -2.80
N PHE A 45 -13.32 -19.47 -3.85
CA PHE A 45 -12.17 -19.16 -4.70
C PHE A 45 -12.34 -17.85 -5.47
N ASN A 46 -13.56 -17.54 -5.92
CA ASN A 46 -13.85 -16.27 -6.59
C ASN A 46 -13.68 -15.05 -5.66
N ARG A 47 -14.12 -15.19 -4.40
CA ARG A 47 -13.91 -14.18 -3.35
C ARG A 47 -12.43 -13.98 -3.04
N ALA A 48 -11.67 -15.06 -2.87
CA ALA A 48 -10.22 -15.01 -2.66
C ALA A 48 -9.49 -14.35 -3.85
N LEU A 49 -9.84 -14.71 -5.09
CA LEU A 49 -9.27 -14.11 -6.30
C LEU A 49 -9.55 -12.60 -6.40
N THR A 50 -10.74 -12.17 -5.99
CA THR A 50 -11.10 -10.75 -5.93
C THR A 50 -10.26 -9.99 -4.89
N SER A 51 -10.04 -10.57 -3.72
CA SER A 51 -9.17 -9.99 -2.68
C SER A 51 -7.70 -9.91 -3.12
N LEU A 52 -7.19 -10.94 -3.80
CA LEU A 52 -5.81 -10.99 -4.29
C LEU A 52 -5.54 -9.92 -5.36
N LYS A 53 -6.50 -9.64 -6.24
CA LYS A 53 -6.41 -8.58 -7.27
C LYS A 53 -6.38 -7.17 -6.69
N LYS A 54 -7.00 -6.97 -5.52
CA LYS A 54 -7.02 -5.68 -4.83
C LYS A 54 -5.74 -5.42 -4.03
N PHE A 55 -4.92 -6.43 -3.81
CA PHE A 55 -3.72 -6.31 -2.99
C PHE A 55 -2.53 -5.81 -3.83
N PRO A 56 -1.87 -4.71 -3.43
CA PRO A 56 -0.85 -4.05 -4.25
C PRO A 56 0.56 -4.66 -4.13
N PHE A 57 0.76 -5.73 -3.34
CA PHE A 57 2.09 -6.33 -3.13
C PHE A 57 2.18 -7.79 -3.55
N LYS A 58 3.42 -8.23 -3.83
CA LYS A 58 3.72 -9.64 -4.09
C LYS A 58 3.68 -10.43 -2.78
N LEU A 59 3.07 -11.60 -2.84
CA LEU A 59 3.03 -12.59 -1.78
C LEU A 59 3.87 -13.77 -2.24
N ASN A 60 4.88 -14.12 -1.45
CA ASN A 60 5.85 -15.16 -1.78
C ASN A 60 5.46 -16.52 -1.18
N SER A 61 4.40 -16.57 -0.37
CA SER A 61 3.89 -17.80 0.26
C SER A 61 2.39 -17.68 0.50
N GLY A 62 1.70 -18.83 0.50
CA GLY A 62 0.32 -18.98 0.91
C GLY A 62 0.07 -18.49 2.33
N LYS A 63 0.99 -18.70 3.29
CA LYS A 63 0.91 -18.14 4.65
C LYS A 63 0.78 -16.62 4.66
N GLU A 64 1.44 -15.91 3.74
CA GLU A 64 1.36 -14.46 3.66
C GLU A 64 -0.02 -13.99 3.17
N CYS A 65 -0.77 -14.85 2.46
CA CYS A 65 -2.12 -14.53 1.97
C CYS A 65 -3.17 -14.42 3.08
N ILE A 66 -2.86 -14.86 4.30
CA ILE A 66 -3.77 -14.73 5.46
C ILE A 66 -4.14 -13.27 5.78
N ILE A 67 -3.35 -12.31 5.32
CA ILE A 67 -3.63 -10.88 5.48
C ILE A 67 -4.79 -10.42 4.58
N LEU A 68 -5.15 -11.20 3.57
CA LEU A 68 -6.21 -10.91 2.61
C LEU A 68 -7.56 -11.41 3.12
N GLU A 69 -8.62 -10.67 2.84
CA GLU A 69 -9.98 -11.13 3.14
C GLU A 69 -10.31 -12.38 2.32
N ASN A 70 -11.07 -13.31 2.90
CA ASN A 70 -11.46 -14.58 2.29
C ASN A 70 -10.32 -15.60 2.07
N PHE A 71 -9.17 -15.39 2.73
CA PHE A 71 -8.11 -16.40 2.82
C PHE A 71 -8.10 -17.04 4.20
N GLY A 72 -8.62 -18.27 4.28
CA GLY A 72 -8.52 -19.10 5.48
C GLY A 72 -7.24 -19.95 5.49
N SER A 73 -6.92 -20.55 6.64
CA SER A 73 -5.77 -21.46 6.82
C SER A 73 -5.66 -22.53 5.73
N LYS A 74 -6.81 -23.08 5.30
CA LYS A 74 -6.90 -24.10 4.26
C LYS A 74 -6.46 -23.58 2.87
N ILE A 75 -6.89 -22.38 2.47
CA ILE A 75 -6.50 -21.79 1.17
C ILE A 75 -5.00 -21.44 1.20
N CYS A 76 -4.51 -20.91 2.32
CA CYS A 76 -3.09 -20.63 2.51
C CYS A 76 -2.24 -21.90 2.40
N GLN A 77 -2.64 -22.99 3.05
CA GLN A 77 -1.97 -24.30 2.96
C GLN A 77 -2.02 -24.89 1.54
N MET A 78 -3.16 -24.78 0.85
CA MET A 78 -3.29 -25.22 -0.54
C MET A 78 -2.34 -24.45 -1.46
N LEU A 79 -2.21 -23.14 -1.28
CA LEU A 79 -1.30 -22.30 -2.06
C LEU A 79 0.17 -22.61 -1.77
N ASP A 80 0.55 -22.80 -0.51
CA ASP A 80 1.90 -23.22 -0.15
C ASP A 80 2.25 -24.58 -0.75
N LYS A 81 1.35 -25.56 -0.63
CA LYS A 81 1.54 -26.88 -1.24
C LYS A 81 1.68 -26.79 -2.76
N LYS A 82 0.85 -25.99 -3.43
CA LYS A 82 0.94 -25.80 -4.89
C LYS A 82 2.23 -25.09 -5.32
N LEU A 83 2.71 -24.18 -4.48
CA LEU A 83 3.98 -23.49 -4.68
C LEU A 83 5.18 -24.43 -4.52
N GLU A 84 5.15 -25.32 -3.54
CA GLU A 84 6.15 -26.38 -3.37
C GLU A 84 6.17 -27.34 -4.57
N GLU A 85 5.01 -27.80 -5.04
CA GLU A 85 4.87 -28.64 -6.24
C GLU A 85 5.43 -27.95 -7.49
N PHE A 86 5.12 -26.66 -7.66
CA PHE A 86 5.60 -25.86 -8.79
C PHE A 86 7.12 -25.64 -8.73
N ASN A 87 7.67 -25.37 -7.55
CA ASN A 87 9.11 -25.21 -7.37
C ASN A 87 9.85 -26.54 -7.59
N ALA A 88 9.30 -27.66 -7.10
CA ALA A 88 9.88 -28.99 -7.32
C ALA A 88 9.85 -29.39 -8.82
N ALA A 89 8.78 -29.05 -9.54
CA ALA A 89 8.67 -29.27 -10.98
C ALA A 89 9.67 -28.38 -11.76
N ASN A 90 9.85 -27.13 -11.37
CA ASN A 90 10.80 -26.23 -12.03
C ASN A 90 12.26 -26.52 -11.67
N SER A 91 12.57 -27.05 -10.48
CA SER A 91 13.91 -27.52 -10.15
C SER A 91 14.33 -28.70 -11.02
N LYS A 92 13.40 -29.60 -11.38
CA LYS A 92 13.65 -30.69 -12.36
C LYS A 92 13.89 -30.17 -13.78
N VAL A 93 13.25 -29.06 -14.15
CA VAL A 93 13.49 -28.39 -15.45
C VAL A 93 14.85 -27.67 -15.43
N LYS A 94 15.26 -27.11 -14.30
CA LYS A 94 16.55 -26.43 -14.13
C LYS A 94 17.73 -27.41 -14.23
N GLU A 95 17.62 -28.60 -13.66
CA GLU A 95 18.60 -29.69 -13.84
C GLU A 95 18.69 -30.20 -15.30
N CYS A 96 17.67 -29.95 -16.13
CA CYS A 96 17.68 -30.27 -17.56
C CYS A 96 18.21 -29.11 -18.43
N PHE A 97 18.14 -27.87 -17.92
CA PHE A 97 18.48 -26.64 -18.66
C PHE A 97 19.95 -26.21 -18.52
N ASP A 98 20.65 -26.64 -17.47
CA ASP A 98 22.09 -26.37 -17.27
C ASP A 98 23.00 -27.12 -18.28
N LYS A 99 22.43 -27.81 -19.29
CA LYS A 99 23.16 -28.50 -20.37
C LYS A 99 23.05 -27.86 -21.77
N VAL A 100 22.33 -26.74 -21.94
CA VAL A 100 22.01 -26.23 -23.30
C VAL A 100 22.33 -24.75 -23.57
N GLU A 101 22.63 -23.90 -22.58
CA GLU A 101 22.91 -22.47 -22.83
C GLU A 101 24.39 -22.12 -23.03
N GLU A 102 25.07 -22.85 -23.92
CA GLU A 102 26.16 -22.30 -24.74
C GLU A 102 25.71 -22.35 -26.21
N ASN A 103 24.81 -21.43 -26.59
CA ASN A 103 24.69 -20.83 -27.93
C ASN A 103 23.29 -20.26 -28.12
N SER A 104 23.19 -18.93 -28.12
CA SER A 104 22.82 -18.15 -29.32
C SER A 104 22.22 -16.80 -28.93
N ASN A 105 22.78 -15.79 -29.57
CA ASN A 105 22.57 -14.36 -29.39
C ASN A 105 21.49 -13.84 -30.35
N LYS A 106 20.90 -12.69 -29.98
CA LYS A 106 20.21 -11.66 -30.81
C LYS A 106 18.81 -11.99 -31.34
N VAL A 107 17.85 -11.09 -31.08
CA VAL A 107 17.21 -10.19 -32.08
C VAL A 107 16.55 -9.00 -31.33
N ALA A 108 16.71 -7.80 -31.88
CA ALA A 108 16.12 -6.53 -31.44
C ALA A 108 14.84 -6.20 -32.24
N PHE A 109 13.91 -5.43 -31.68
CA PHE A 109 12.82 -4.77 -32.44
C PHE A 109 12.50 -3.37 -31.91
N GLU A 110 12.32 -2.44 -32.86
CA GLU A 110 12.05 -1.00 -32.72
C GLU A 110 10.57 -0.68 -32.37
N PRO A 111 10.27 0.50 -31.79
CA PRO A 111 8.90 0.92 -31.50
C PRO A 111 8.26 1.79 -32.59
N VAL A 112 6.99 1.52 -32.88
CA VAL A 112 6.09 2.29 -33.77
C VAL A 112 5.30 3.34 -32.96
N SER A 113 5.12 4.54 -33.53
CA SER A 113 4.38 5.69 -32.99
C SER A 113 2.88 5.66 -33.31
N ILE A 114 2.04 6.13 -32.37
CA ILE A 114 0.63 6.48 -32.61
C ILE A 114 0.28 7.80 -31.90
N ASP A 115 -0.32 8.71 -32.66
CA ASP A 115 -0.66 10.10 -32.33
C ASP A 115 -1.83 10.27 -31.34
N LEU A 116 -1.76 11.34 -30.53
CA LEU A 116 -2.82 11.78 -29.63
C LEU A 116 -3.40 13.15 -30.04
N VAL A 117 -4.73 13.19 -30.16
CA VAL A 117 -5.55 14.38 -30.47
C VAL A 117 -5.58 15.36 -29.29
N LYS A 118 -5.42 16.66 -29.58
CA LYS A 118 -5.26 17.77 -28.62
C LYS A 118 -6.60 18.30 -28.08
N SER A 119 -6.64 18.65 -26.79
CA SER A 119 -7.64 19.56 -26.19
C SER A 119 -6.92 20.70 -25.45
N LYS A 120 -7.25 21.96 -25.78
CA LYS A 120 -6.56 23.16 -25.29
C LYS A 120 -7.05 23.56 -23.89
N LYS A 121 -6.15 23.53 -22.90
CA LYS A 121 -6.18 24.45 -21.76
C LYS A 121 -5.02 25.43 -21.94
N SER A 122 -5.27 26.73 -22.02
CA SER A 122 -4.18 27.70 -22.11
C SER A 122 -3.52 27.86 -20.74
N ASN A 123 -2.19 27.84 -20.72
CA ASN A 123 -1.42 28.20 -19.54
C ASN A 123 -1.61 29.69 -19.24
N TYR A 124 -2.06 30.01 -18.02
CA TYR A 124 -2.12 31.38 -17.52
C TYR A 124 -0.70 31.86 -17.23
N VAL A 125 -0.27 32.93 -17.90
CA VAL A 125 1.01 33.60 -17.64
C VAL A 125 0.69 35.00 -17.09
N PRO A 126 1.00 35.29 -15.81
CA PRO A 126 0.75 36.61 -15.23
C PRO A 126 1.54 37.70 -15.96
N ALA A 127 0.92 38.86 -16.15
CA ALA A 127 1.59 40.02 -16.75
C ALA A 127 2.75 40.51 -15.88
N TYR A 128 3.85 40.93 -16.51
CA TYR A 128 5.05 41.45 -15.84
C TYR A 128 4.69 42.57 -14.82
N ARG A 129 5.19 42.45 -13.59
CA ARG A 129 4.89 43.35 -12.44
C ARG A 129 3.44 43.37 -11.93
N SER A 130 2.61 42.40 -12.32
CA SER A 130 1.31 42.18 -11.66
C SER A 130 1.48 41.50 -10.29
N GLY A 131 0.43 41.53 -9.46
CA GLY A 131 0.40 40.76 -8.21
C GLY A 131 0.65 39.25 -8.43
N GLY A 132 0.16 38.70 -9.54
CA GLY A 132 0.45 37.30 -9.91
C GLY A 132 1.90 37.05 -10.32
N TYR A 133 2.59 38.06 -10.86
CA TYR A 133 4.01 38.00 -11.20
C TYR A 133 4.90 38.06 -9.94
N ALA A 134 4.49 38.82 -8.92
CA ALA A 134 5.18 38.84 -7.63
C ALA A 134 5.09 37.48 -6.90
N ILE A 135 3.95 36.78 -7.00
CA ILE A 135 3.81 35.40 -6.50
C ILE A 135 4.74 34.45 -7.26
N LEU A 136 4.83 34.60 -8.59
CA LEU A 136 5.70 33.77 -9.44
C LEU A 136 7.19 33.96 -9.08
N LEU A 137 7.62 35.20 -8.85
CA LEU A 137 8.98 35.51 -8.40
C LEU A 137 9.28 34.98 -6.99
N ASN A 138 8.31 35.01 -6.08
CA ASN A 138 8.45 34.46 -4.73
C ASN A 138 8.46 32.91 -4.70
N ILE A 139 7.91 32.26 -5.73
CA ILE A 139 8.02 30.80 -5.92
C ILE A 139 9.42 30.43 -6.47
N ASP A 140 10.01 31.26 -7.32
CA ASP A 140 11.34 31.05 -7.91
C ASP A 140 12.51 31.51 -6.99
N SER A 141 12.26 32.35 -5.99
CA SER A 141 13.30 32.85 -5.11
C SER A 141 13.66 31.85 -4.00
N ASN A 142 14.67 31.03 -4.29
CA ASN A 142 15.62 30.42 -3.35
C ASN A 142 15.08 29.41 -2.30
N GLN A 143 14.72 28.23 -2.77
CA GLN A 143 15.24 27.00 -2.17
C GLN A 143 16.00 26.31 -3.30
N GLU A 144 17.33 26.21 -3.22
CA GLU A 144 17.97 25.09 -3.90
C GLU A 144 17.30 23.86 -3.29
N ASP A 145 16.42 23.20 -4.04
CA ASP A 145 15.82 21.93 -3.59
C ASP A 145 17.01 20.96 -3.44
N GLU A 146 17.60 20.91 -2.25
CA GLU A 146 18.68 19.98 -1.93
C GLU A 146 18.13 18.59 -2.21
N THR A 147 18.57 18.01 -3.33
CA THR A 147 18.13 16.69 -3.73
C THR A 147 18.82 15.69 -2.81
N ILE A 148 18.08 15.20 -1.81
CA ILE A 148 18.55 14.15 -0.92
C ILE A 148 18.47 12.81 -1.65
N PHE A 149 19.61 12.14 -1.76
CA PHE A 149 19.71 10.78 -2.29
C PHE A 149 20.08 9.81 -1.17
N MET A 150 19.28 8.76 -0.99
CA MET A 150 19.59 7.67 -0.08
C MET A 150 19.85 6.40 -0.88
N LEU A 151 21.03 5.80 -0.70
CA LEU A 151 21.40 4.56 -1.35
C LEU A 151 20.76 3.36 -0.64
N PRO A 152 20.53 2.23 -1.34
CA PRO A 152 20.09 1.00 -0.69
C PRO A 152 21.01 0.65 0.49
N ASN A 153 20.43 0.19 1.59
CA ASN A 153 21.11 -0.11 2.85
C ASN A 153 21.78 1.08 3.58
N SER A 154 21.67 2.32 3.08
CA SER A 154 22.19 3.52 3.78
C SER A 154 21.17 4.18 4.71
N PHE A 155 19.99 3.59 4.86
CA PHE A 155 18.89 4.13 5.65
C PHE A 155 18.06 3.02 6.30
N GLN A 156 17.32 3.40 7.33
CA GLN A 156 16.33 2.57 7.99
C GLN A 156 14.92 3.09 7.73
N ILE A 157 13.97 2.16 7.62
CA ILE A 157 12.55 2.50 7.55
C ILE A 157 11.99 2.50 8.97
N ILE A 158 11.35 3.60 9.32
CA ILE A 158 10.74 3.83 10.64
C ILE A 158 9.26 4.16 10.42
N LEU A 159 8.37 3.46 11.13
CA LEU A 159 6.96 3.80 11.19
C LEU A 159 6.78 5.01 12.12
N LEU A 160 6.17 6.08 11.65
CA LEU A 160 5.73 7.18 12.51
C LEU A 160 4.28 6.96 12.89
N VAL A 161 4.03 6.97 14.20
CA VAL A 161 2.70 6.87 14.79
C VAL A 161 2.29 8.25 15.26
N ASP A 162 1.12 8.73 14.83
CA ASP A 162 0.58 10.00 15.28
C ASP A 162 0.24 10.00 16.78
N ASN A 163 0.22 11.20 17.35
CA ASN A 163 0.01 11.44 18.76
C ASN A 163 -1.15 12.38 19.06
N GLN A 164 -1.96 12.81 18.08
CA GLN A 164 -3.02 13.81 18.29
C GLN A 164 -4.18 13.34 19.17
N GLU A 165 -4.26 12.07 19.56
CA GLU A 165 -5.19 11.63 20.63
C GLU A 165 -4.64 11.84 22.07
N ARG A 166 -3.54 12.59 22.23
CA ARG A 166 -2.93 12.89 23.54
C ARG A 166 -3.63 13.96 24.38
N ASP A 167 -4.63 14.66 23.85
CA ASP A 167 -5.38 15.64 24.63
C ASP A 167 -6.46 14.95 25.49
N ASN A 168 -6.15 14.88 26.78
CA ASN A 168 -6.98 14.51 27.93
C ASN A 168 -7.34 13.01 28.06
N LYS A 169 -6.49 12.33 28.85
CA LYS A 169 -6.48 10.92 29.27
C LYS A 169 -5.76 10.04 28.26
N PHE A 170 -4.60 9.50 28.65
CA PHE A 170 -4.00 8.34 27.99
C PHE A 170 -5.10 7.29 27.77
N GLN A 171 -5.64 7.19 26.56
CA GLN A 171 -6.60 6.15 26.27
C GLN A 171 -5.86 4.82 26.30
N LYS A 172 -6.48 3.81 26.91
CA LYS A 172 -5.95 2.44 26.96
C LYS A 172 -5.58 1.92 25.56
N SER A 173 -6.26 2.41 24.51
CA SER A 173 -6.00 2.09 23.10
C SER A 173 -4.61 2.51 22.63
N ASP A 174 -4.12 3.71 22.97
CA ASP A 174 -2.81 4.18 22.49
C ASP A 174 -1.66 3.42 23.16
N GLN A 175 -1.80 3.14 24.45
CA GLN A 175 -0.88 2.26 25.15
C GLN A 175 -0.92 0.84 24.56
N MET A 176 -2.08 0.39 24.09
CA MET A 176 -2.25 -0.90 23.42
C MET A 176 -1.57 -0.92 22.05
N THR A 177 -1.73 0.11 21.22
CA THR A 177 -1.03 0.32 19.94
C THR A 177 0.47 0.17 20.15
N MET A 178 0.99 0.95 21.08
CA MET A 178 2.41 1.02 21.43
C MET A 178 2.96 -0.32 21.92
N ARG A 179 2.24 -0.96 22.84
CA ARG A 179 2.62 -2.28 23.37
C ARG A 179 2.61 -3.33 22.26
N GLN A 180 1.61 -3.30 21.40
CA GLN A 180 1.47 -4.29 20.32
C GLN A 180 2.52 -4.14 19.22
N LEU A 181 2.92 -2.92 18.88
CA LEU A 181 4.02 -2.67 17.95
C LEU A 181 5.37 -3.06 18.57
N LYS A 182 5.60 -2.73 19.85
CA LYS A 182 6.80 -3.17 20.59
C LYS A 182 6.92 -4.68 20.67
N CYS A 183 5.86 -5.40 21.04
CA CYS A 183 5.86 -6.87 21.09
C CYS A 183 6.12 -7.52 19.72
N ARG A 184 5.88 -6.80 18.62
CA ARG A 184 6.12 -7.26 17.25
C ARG A 184 7.48 -6.83 16.70
N HIS A 185 8.30 -6.13 17.49
CA HIS A 185 9.61 -5.62 17.06
C HIS A 185 9.55 -4.71 15.83
N VAL A 186 8.44 -3.98 15.66
CA VAL A 186 8.34 -2.93 14.64
C VAL A 186 9.23 -1.76 15.05
N ASN A 187 10.06 -1.26 14.13
CA ASN A 187 10.81 -0.03 14.36
C ASN A 187 9.88 1.18 14.13
N PHE A 188 9.59 1.94 15.19
CA PHE A 188 8.66 3.05 15.11
C PHE A 188 9.05 4.20 16.05
N GLU A 189 8.60 5.40 15.70
CA GLU A 189 8.69 6.60 16.52
C GLU A 189 7.31 7.23 16.68
N ILE A 190 7.08 7.94 17.78
CA ILE A 190 5.83 8.68 17.98
C ILE A 190 6.09 10.16 17.68
N ARG A 191 5.29 10.74 16.80
CA ARG A 191 5.41 12.16 16.42
C ARG A 191 4.03 12.78 16.27
N HIS A 192 4.00 14.11 16.21
CA HIS A 192 2.79 14.85 15.88
C HIS A 192 2.71 15.01 14.36
N LEU A 193 1.85 14.24 13.72
CA LEU A 193 1.61 14.30 12.28
C LEU A 193 0.54 15.34 11.99
N LYS A 194 0.72 16.16 10.95
CA LYS A 194 -0.30 17.13 10.54
C LYS A 194 -1.49 16.49 9.83
N VAL A 195 -1.30 15.31 9.24
CA VAL A 195 -2.32 14.56 8.50
C VAL A 195 -2.01 13.06 8.63
N GLY A 196 -3.04 12.24 8.83
CA GLY A 196 -2.93 10.79 8.94
C GLY A 196 -2.48 10.31 10.32
N ASP A 197 -2.73 9.03 10.59
CA ASP A 197 -2.39 8.37 11.85
C ASP A 197 -1.06 7.62 11.78
N PHE A 198 -0.69 7.14 10.59
CA PHE A 198 0.57 6.44 10.38
C PHE A 198 1.21 6.82 9.04
N ILE A 199 2.52 7.07 9.06
CA ILE A 199 3.35 7.22 7.86
C ILE A 199 4.65 6.44 8.05
N TRP A 200 5.41 6.24 6.97
CA TRP A 200 6.76 5.68 7.07
C TRP A 200 7.79 6.69 6.58
N ILE A 201 8.95 6.73 7.24
CA ILE A 201 10.10 7.52 6.80
C ILE A 201 11.29 6.62 6.54
N ALA A 202 12.13 7.01 5.58
CA ALA A 202 13.50 6.55 5.43
C ALA A 202 14.40 7.54 6.16
N LYS A 203 15.21 7.06 7.11
CA LYS A 203 16.14 7.87 7.90
C LYS A 203 17.56 7.36 7.73
N ASN A 204 18.47 8.22 7.28
CA ASN A 204 19.89 7.87 7.16
C ASN A 204 20.64 8.13 8.48
N ASN A 205 21.94 7.79 8.52
CA ASN A 205 22.78 7.98 9.71
C ASN A 205 23.09 9.45 10.01
N GLU A 206 22.97 10.33 9.01
CA GLU A 206 23.16 11.78 9.13
C GLU A 206 21.92 12.48 9.71
N GLY A 207 20.81 11.73 9.90
CA GLY A 207 19.55 12.25 10.41
C GLY A 207 18.63 12.86 9.37
N GLN A 208 18.98 12.79 8.07
CA GLN A 208 18.09 13.18 6.98
C GLN A 208 16.92 12.19 6.86
N GLU A 209 15.73 12.72 6.60
CA GLU A 209 14.49 11.95 6.59
C GLU A 209 13.68 12.20 5.31
N LEU A 210 13.22 11.11 4.69
CA LEU A 210 12.34 11.15 3.53
C LEU A 210 11.05 10.38 3.82
N VAL A 211 9.90 11.02 3.56
CA VAL A 211 8.60 10.38 3.73
C VAL A 211 8.37 9.39 2.58
N LEU A 212 8.08 8.13 2.92
CA LEU A 212 7.66 7.14 1.94
C LEU A 212 6.26 7.47 1.41
N PRO A 213 5.90 7.05 0.18
CA PRO A 213 4.65 7.47 -0.47
C PRO A 213 3.41 6.74 0.07
N TYR A 214 3.34 6.48 1.39
CA TYR A 214 2.27 5.75 2.06
C TYR A 214 1.82 6.50 3.31
N ILE A 215 0.50 6.66 3.44
CA ILE A 215 -0.14 7.25 4.61
C ILE A 215 -1.37 6.43 4.97
N VAL A 216 -1.57 6.22 6.25
CA VAL A 216 -2.71 5.47 6.79
C VAL A 216 -3.55 6.39 7.66
N GLU A 217 -4.84 6.41 7.39
CA GLU A 217 -5.87 6.90 8.29
C GLU A 217 -6.59 5.70 8.88
N ARG A 218 -6.45 5.47 10.18
CA ARG A 218 -7.16 4.43 10.92
C ARG A 218 -8.45 5.01 11.48
N LYS A 219 -9.56 4.36 11.17
CA LYS A 219 -10.88 4.74 11.68
C LYS A 219 -11.59 3.55 12.29
N ARG A 220 -11.95 3.60 13.57
CA ARG A 220 -12.86 2.59 14.12
C ARG A 220 -14.27 2.80 13.55
N MET A 221 -15.05 1.73 13.51
CA MET A 221 -16.38 1.76 12.90
C MET A 221 -17.34 2.74 13.59
N ASP A 222 -17.25 2.87 14.92
CA ASP A 222 -18.01 3.83 15.71
C ASP A 222 -17.53 5.27 15.50
N ASP A 223 -16.21 5.49 15.45
CA ASP A 223 -15.63 6.80 15.12
C ASP A 223 -15.95 7.23 13.68
N LEU A 224 -16.05 6.28 12.75
CA LEU A 224 -16.50 6.53 11.39
C LEU A 224 -17.94 7.04 11.39
N ALA A 225 -18.83 6.35 12.12
CA ALA A 225 -20.22 6.77 12.22
C ALA A 225 -20.36 8.17 12.81
N GLN A 226 -19.62 8.49 13.87
CA GLN A 226 -19.61 9.84 14.43
C GLN A 226 -19.04 10.87 13.45
N SER A 227 -17.95 10.55 12.75
CA SER A 227 -17.33 11.46 11.77
C SER A 227 -18.23 11.78 10.57
N ILE A 228 -19.14 10.87 10.22
CA ILE A 228 -20.14 11.12 9.16
C ILE A 228 -21.21 12.07 9.67
N LYS A 229 -21.67 11.90 10.92
CA LYS A 229 -22.69 12.75 11.54
C LYS A 229 -22.20 14.18 11.79
N ASP A 230 -20.97 14.32 12.27
CA ASP A 230 -20.38 15.62 12.60
C ASP A 230 -19.71 16.32 11.41
N GLY A 231 -19.69 15.68 10.24
CA GLY A 231 -19.15 16.23 8.99
C GLY A 231 -17.64 16.09 8.80
N ARG A 232 -16.87 15.66 9.82
CA ARG A 232 -15.40 15.53 9.73
C ARG A 232 -14.93 14.50 8.71
N PHE A 233 -15.76 13.52 8.37
CA PHE A 233 -15.43 12.45 7.43
C PHE A 233 -14.95 12.98 6.05
N HIS A 234 -15.54 14.06 5.55
CA HIS A 234 -15.18 14.62 4.25
C HIS A 234 -13.90 15.48 4.35
N GLU A 235 -13.76 16.27 5.41
CA GLU A 235 -12.60 17.12 5.67
C GLU A 235 -11.32 16.30 5.85
N GLN A 236 -11.38 15.22 6.65
CA GLN A 236 -10.24 14.34 6.91
C GLN A 236 -9.71 13.73 5.60
N LYS A 237 -10.61 13.20 4.77
CA LYS A 237 -10.26 12.66 3.44
C LYS A 237 -9.74 13.72 2.50
N PHE A 238 -10.28 14.94 2.55
CA PHE A 238 -9.80 16.04 1.74
C PHE A 238 -8.35 16.36 2.08
N ARG A 239 -8.00 16.49 3.38
CA ARG A 239 -6.62 16.72 3.82
C ARG A 239 -5.67 15.61 3.42
N LEU A 240 -6.10 14.35 3.54
CA LEU A 240 -5.31 13.20 3.08
C LEU A 240 -4.99 13.29 1.58
N LYS A 241 -5.96 13.69 0.74
CA LYS A 241 -5.74 13.92 -0.69
C LYS A 241 -4.77 15.08 -0.97
N GLN A 242 -4.81 16.12 -0.15
CA GLN A 242 -3.89 17.26 -0.29
C GLN A 242 -2.47 16.97 0.20
N SER A 243 -2.23 15.85 0.90
CA SER A 243 -0.88 15.44 1.31
C SER A 243 0.06 15.10 0.14
N LYS A 244 -0.48 14.89 -1.07
CA LYS A 244 0.24 14.48 -2.29
C LYS A 244 0.97 13.14 -2.18
N LEU A 245 0.67 12.34 -1.16
CA LEU A 245 1.14 10.96 -1.07
C LEU A 245 0.29 10.07 -1.97
N ASP A 246 0.96 9.21 -2.75
CA ASP A 246 0.29 8.40 -3.76
C ASP A 246 -0.61 7.32 -3.15
N ASN A 247 -0.15 6.68 -2.07
CA ASN A 247 -0.84 5.52 -1.48
C ASN A 247 -1.57 5.92 -0.21
N LEU A 248 -2.79 6.44 -0.39
CA LEU A 248 -3.71 6.77 0.71
C LEU A 248 -4.44 5.51 1.18
N ILE A 249 -4.17 5.05 2.41
CA ILE A 249 -4.76 3.85 2.99
C ILE A 249 -5.79 4.25 4.05
N TYR A 250 -7.01 3.75 3.93
CA TYR A 250 -8.07 3.93 4.91
C TYR A 250 -8.30 2.61 5.65
N LEU A 251 -7.77 2.51 6.88
CA LEU A 251 -7.77 1.31 7.70
C LEU A 251 -9.01 1.33 8.63
N VAL A 252 -10.05 0.61 8.23
CA VAL A 252 -11.31 0.55 8.99
C VAL A 252 -11.28 -0.61 9.97
N GLU A 253 -11.35 -0.30 11.24
CA GLU A 253 -11.36 -1.30 12.31
C GLU A 253 -12.79 -1.56 12.78
N LYS A 254 -13.21 -2.82 12.74
CA LYS A 254 -14.48 -3.23 13.33
C LYS A 254 -14.44 -3.04 14.85
N TYR A 255 -15.55 -2.60 15.40
CA TYR A 255 -15.72 -2.35 16.82
C TYR A 255 -17.01 -2.98 17.32
N GLY A 256 -16.93 -3.66 18.47
CA GLY A 256 -18.09 -4.23 19.14
C GLY A 256 -18.53 -5.61 18.63
N THR A 257 -19.55 -6.17 19.29
CA THR A 257 -20.33 -7.32 18.80
C THR A 257 -21.42 -6.85 17.85
N GLU A 258 -21.95 -7.74 17.01
CA GLU A 258 -22.92 -7.44 15.93
C GLU A 258 -24.16 -6.62 16.38
N ASN A 259 -24.50 -6.66 17.68
CA ASN A 259 -25.66 -5.98 18.26
C ASN A 259 -25.37 -4.56 18.81
N GLN A 260 -24.15 -4.05 18.70
CA GLN A 260 -23.80 -2.74 19.22
C GLN A 260 -24.29 -1.62 18.27
N ARG A 261 -25.11 -0.71 18.78
CA ARG A 261 -25.65 0.41 17.99
C ARG A 261 -24.55 1.43 17.69
N LEU A 262 -23.97 1.38 16.49
CA LEU A 262 -22.94 2.30 15.98
C LEU A 262 -23.46 3.72 15.69
N GLY A 263 -24.71 4.03 16.03
CA GLY A 263 -25.35 5.32 15.79
C GLY A 263 -25.78 5.57 14.34
N LEU A 264 -25.26 4.84 13.36
CA LEU A 264 -25.75 4.79 11.97
C LEU A 264 -26.00 3.34 11.55
N PRO A 265 -26.92 3.10 10.58
CA PRO A 265 -27.12 1.78 9.99
C PRO A 265 -25.83 1.28 9.31
N MET A 266 -25.56 -0.02 9.43
CA MET A 266 -24.41 -0.66 8.77
C MET A 266 -24.35 -0.43 7.25
N PRO A 267 -25.46 -0.49 6.49
CA PRO A 267 -25.43 -0.18 5.06
C PRO A 267 -24.90 1.22 4.75
N THR A 268 -25.20 2.22 5.59
CA THR A 268 -24.70 3.59 5.44
C THR A 268 -23.18 3.65 5.61
N LEU A 269 -22.64 2.93 6.60
CA LEU A 269 -21.20 2.85 6.84
C LEU A 269 -20.48 2.13 5.69
N LEU A 270 -21.03 0.99 5.24
CA LEU A 270 -20.47 0.24 4.10
C LEU A 270 -20.50 1.07 2.81
N GLN A 271 -21.55 1.85 2.59
CA GLN A 271 -21.62 2.79 1.47
C GLN A 271 -20.54 3.87 1.58
N ALA A 272 -20.34 4.45 2.77
CA ALA A 272 -19.31 5.46 3.00
C ALA A 272 -17.90 4.89 2.75
N ILE A 273 -17.63 3.67 3.21
CA ILE A 273 -16.37 2.95 2.97
C ILE A 273 -16.18 2.68 1.48
N SER A 274 -17.23 2.21 0.80
CA SER A 274 -17.21 1.94 -0.65
C SER A 274 -16.95 3.21 -1.46
N ASN A 275 -17.58 4.33 -1.08
CA ASN A 275 -17.34 5.63 -1.68
C ASN A 275 -15.90 6.09 -1.45
N THR A 276 -15.32 5.86 -0.26
CA THR A 276 -13.92 6.17 0.02
C THR A 276 -12.97 5.36 -0.87
N GLN A 277 -13.27 4.09 -1.14
CA GLN A 277 -12.47 3.28 -2.05
C GLN A 277 -12.62 3.73 -3.52
N ILE A 278 -13.85 3.78 -4.02
CA ILE A 278 -14.14 3.93 -5.45
C ILE A 278 -14.00 5.38 -5.89
N VAL A 279 -14.67 6.29 -5.18
CA VAL A 279 -14.69 7.73 -5.53
C VAL A 279 -13.49 8.44 -4.89
N GLY A 280 -13.13 8.03 -3.67
CA GLY A 280 -12.01 8.59 -2.95
C GLY A 280 -10.66 8.18 -3.55
N GLY A 281 -10.56 7.03 -4.19
CA GLY A 281 -9.30 6.47 -4.68
C GLY A 281 -8.40 5.93 -3.56
N PHE A 282 -8.93 5.76 -2.34
CA PHE A 282 -8.18 5.21 -1.22
C PHE A 282 -8.09 3.69 -1.32
N THR A 283 -6.98 3.13 -0.86
CA THR A 283 -6.92 1.70 -0.53
C THR A 283 -7.62 1.48 0.79
N VAL A 284 -8.79 0.86 0.77
CA VAL A 284 -9.52 0.50 1.99
C VAL A 284 -9.04 -0.86 2.49
N LYS A 285 -8.70 -0.95 3.77
CA LYS A 285 -8.43 -2.21 4.47
C LYS A 285 -9.34 -2.33 5.68
N ILE A 286 -10.15 -3.39 5.75
CA ILE A 286 -10.97 -3.67 6.92
C ILE A 286 -10.23 -4.67 7.82
N THR A 287 -10.25 -4.43 9.13
CA THR A 287 -9.66 -5.30 10.16
C THR A 287 -10.69 -5.65 11.24
N GLU A 288 -10.60 -6.87 11.77
CA GLU A 288 -11.56 -7.37 12.77
C GLU A 288 -11.34 -6.79 14.16
N SER A 289 -10.13 -6.31 14.45
CA SER A 289 -9.79 -5.74 15.75
C SER A 289 -8.53 -4.90 15.70
N HIS A 290 -8.28 -4.16 16.78
CA HIS A 290 -7.04 -3.43 17.01
C HIS A 290 -5.77 -4.27 16.79
N ASN A 291 -5.79 -5.52 17.24
CA ASN A 291 -4.68 -6.44 17.05
C ASN A 291 -4.39 -6.74 15.57
N HIS A 292 -5.45 -6.90 14.76
CA HIS A 292 -5.33 -7.10 13.32
C HIS A 292 -4.84 -5.83 12.61
N SER A 293 -5.28 -4.65 13.07
CA SER A 293 -4.77 -3.36 12.60
C SER A 293 -3.27 -3.23 12.83
N MET A 294 -2.78 -3.54 14.03
CA MET A 294 -1.34 -3.49 14.34
C MET A 294 -0.54 -4.53 13.57
N ARG A 295 -1.09 -5.74 13.39
CA ARG A 295 -0.48 -6.77 12.54
C ARG A 295 -0.37 -6.33 11.07
N TYR A 296 -1.37 -5.61 10.56
CA TYR A 296 -1.30 -5.05 9.22
C TYR A 296 -0.16 -4.03 9.08
N LEU A 297 0.01 -3.12 10.05
CA LEU A 297 1.11 -2.15 10.06
C LEU A 297 2.50 -2.80 10.15
N ASP A 298 2.62 -3.85 10.97
CA ASP A 298 3.84 -4.67 11.07
C ASP A 298 4.19 -5.32 9.72
N CYS A 299 3.23 -6.03 9.12
CA CYS A 299 3.40 -6.64 7.80
C CYS A 299 3.76 -5.60 6.72
N MET A 300 3.10 -4.44 6.72
CA MET A 300 3.44 -3.34 5.82
C MET A 300 4.88 -2.88 6.02
N THR A 301 5.31 -2.69 7.27
CA THR A 301 6.67 -2.26 7.59
C THR A 301 7.71 -3.27 7.10
N ILE A 302 7.46 -4.58 7.28
CA ILE A 302 8.34 -5.64 6.76
C ILE A 302 8.42 -5.57 5.23
N GLN A 303 7.29 -5.40 4.54
CA GLN A 303 7.26 -5.32 3.08
C GLN A 303 7.97 -4.07 2.56
N LEU A 304 7.79 -2.91 3.21
CA LEU A 304 8.50 -1.68 2.84
C LEU A 304 10.01 -1.85 3.01
N ASN A 305 10.47 -2.49 4.10
CA ASN A 305 11.89 -2.82 4.26
C ASN A 305 12.39 -3.68 3.10
N LYS A 306 11.65 -4.72 2.69
CA LYS A 306 12.01 -5.56 1.53
C LYS A 306 11.99 -4.81 0.20
N ILE A 307 11.15 -3.79 0.03
CA ILE A 307 11.03 -3.06 -1.25
C ILE A 307 12.15 -2.03 -1.43
N PHE A 308 12.54 -1.37 -0.33
CA PHE A 308 13.41 -0.18 -0.36
C PHE A 308 14.83 -0.45 0.15
N LYS A 309 15.08 -1.51 0.94
CA LYS A 309 16.45 -1.89 1.36
C LYS A 309 17.16 -2.84 0.38
N VAL A 310 16.53 -3.17 -0.75
CA VAL A 310 17.14 -4.00 -1.82
C VAL A 310 17.89 -3.11 -2.79
#